data_AF-A0A7Y3V033-F1
#
_entry.id   AF-A0A7Y3V033-F1
#
_cell.length_a   1.000
_cell.length_b   1.000
_cell.length_c   1.000
_cell.angle_alpha   90.00
_cell.angle_beta   90.00
_cell.angle_gamma   90.00
#
_symmetry.space_group_name_H-M   'P 1'
#
loop_
_entity.id
_entity.type
_entity.pdbx_description
1 polymer ?
#
loop_
_entity_poly.entity_id
_entity_poly.type
_entity_poly.pdbx_seq_one_letter_code
_entity_poly.pdbx_strand_id
1 'polypeptide(L)' 'MSPLKRARLSRKWTLADVTARLAALGDRLDSGNLSRVERGEQKASTALAEKLVQVFEGDLTEIHILYPERFAGADDVAA' A
#
# COMPACT_ATOMS: atom_id res chain seq x y z
N MET A 1 -3.62 -11.27 -3.70
CA MET A 1 -2.78 -10.32 -2.91
C MET A 1 -3.35 -8.90 -3.04
N SER A 2 -3.15 -7.97 -2.09
CA SER A 2 -3.61 -6.57 -2.26
C SER A 2 -2.70 -5.78 -3.21
N PRO A 3 -3.20 -4.76 -3.93
CA PRO A 3 -2.37 -3.92 -4.80
C PRO A 3 -1.17 -3.30 -4.08
N LEU A 4 -1.39 -2.80 -2.86
CA LEU A 4 -0.33 -2.21 -2.04
C LEU A 4 0.79 -3.21 -1.75
N LYS A 5 0.42 -4.44 -1.33
CA LYS A 5 1.41 -5.49 -1.08
C LYS A 5 2.17 -5.87 -2.35
N ARG A 6 1.50 -5.94 -3.50
CA ARG A 6 2.16 -6.21 -4.80
C ARG A 6 3.16 -5.12 -5.16
N ALA A 7 2.78 -3.85 -5.08
CA ALA A 7 3.66 -2.72 -5.37
C ALA A 7 4.87 -2.67 -4.44
N ARG A 8 4.69 -2.99 -3.14
CA ARG A 8 5.80 -3.10 -2.21
C ARG A 8 6.77 -4.22 -2.59
N LEU A 9 6.25 -5.40 -2.93
CA LEU A 9 7.07 -6.56 -3.30
C LEU A 9 7.75 -6.39 -4.67
N SER A 10 7.12 -5.73 -5.65
CA SER A 10 7.75 -5.44 -6.95
C SER A 10 8.98 -4.54 -6.80
N ARG A 11 8.93 -3.58 -5.86
CA ARG A 11 10.07 -2.73 -5.50
C ARG A 11 11.07 -3.39 -4.54
N LYS A 12 10.85 -4.65 -4.13
CA LYS A 12 11.64 -5.40 -3.14
C LYS A 12 11.78 -4.68 -1.79
N TRP A 13 10.76 -3.93 -1.41
CA TRP A 13 10.75 -3.17 -0.16
C TRP A 13 10.19 -3.98 1.00
N THR A 14 10.78 -3.76 2.18
CA THR A 14 10.23 -4.22 3.46
C THR A 14 9.10 -3.29 3.91
N LEU A 15 8.34 -3.69 4.94
CA LEU A 15 7.37 -2.78 5.57
C LEU A 15 8.08 -1.54 6.16
N ALA A 16 9.26 -1.74 6.75
CA ALA A 16 10.07 -0.66 7.34
C ALA A 16 10.51 0.37 6.28
N ASP A 17 10.84 -0.08 5.07
CA ASP A 17 11.18 0.79 3.94
C ASP A 17 10.03 1.73 3.58
N VAL A 18 8.80 1.22 3.58
CA VAL A 18 7.61 2.01 3.26
C VAL A 18 7.28 2.98 4.41
N THR A 19 7.35 2.54 5.66
CA THR A 19 7.09 3.42 6.81
C THR A 19 8.13 4.54 6.92
N ALA A 20 9.40 4.27 6.60
CA ALA A 20 10.44 5.29 6.56
C ALA A 20 10.16 6.36 5.49
N ARG A 21 9.67 5.95 4.31
CA ARG A 21 9.27 6.89 3.23
C ARG A 21 8.03 7.70 3.61
N LEU A 22 7.03 7.06 4.23
CA LEU A 22 5.86 7.74 4.77
C LEU A 22 6.25 8.75 5.87
N ALA A 23 7.26 8.44 6.69
CA ALA A 23 7.80 9.37 7.68
C ALA A 23 8.45 10.61 7.07
N ALA A 24 9.13 10.47 5.92
CA ALA A 24 9.64 11.60 5.16
C ALA A 24 8.51 12.52 4.62
N LEU A 25 7.30 11.99 4.44
CA LEU A 25 6.07 12.72 4.10
C LEU A 25 5.26 13.17 5.32
N GLY A 26 5.86 13.12 6.52
CA GLY A 26 5.22 13.55 7.77
C GLY A 26 4.15 12.59 8.31
N ASP A 27 4.09 11.35 7.85
CA ASP A 27 3.28 10.30 8.49
C ASP A 27 4.03 9.58 9.62
N ARG A 28 3.33 8.90 10.51
CA ARG A 28 3.92 8.12 11.61
C ARG A 28 3.36 6.70 11.70
N LEU A 29 2.84 6.19 10.59
CA LEU A 29 2.40 4.81 10.45
C LEU A 29 3.53 3.83 10.79
N ASP A 30 3.24 2.85 11.64
CA ASP A 30 4.15 1.74 11.94
C ASP A 30 3.94 0.54 10.99
N SER A 31 4.91 -0.38 10.97
CA SER A 31 4.90 -1.56 10.10
C SER A 31 3.73 -2.50 10.40
N GLY A 32 3.24 -2.56 11.64
CA GLY A 32 2.12 -3.39 12.03
C GLY A 32 0.79 -2.87 11.48
N ASN A 33 0.61 -1.55 11.52
CA ASN A 33 -0.52 -0.87 10.90
C ASN A 33 -0.47 -1.03 9.37
N LEU A 34 0.68 -0.78 8.75
CA LEU A 34 0.87 -1.03 7.32
C LEU A 34 0.54 -2.48 6.93
N SER A 35 0.98 -3.46 7.72
CA SER A 35 0.67 -4.88 7.51
C SER A 35 -0.83 -5.18 7.60
N ARG A 36 -1.56 -4.57 8.55
CA ARG A 36 -3.03 -4.69 8.62
C ARG A 36 -3.70 -4.05 7.41
N VAL A 37 -3.22 -2.90 6.94
CA VAL A 37 -3.70 -2.25 5.72
C VAL A 37 -3.50 -3.15 4.50
N GLU A 38 -2.30 -3.73 4.34
CA GLU A 38 -2.01 -4.65 3.23
C GLU A 38 -2.87 -5.90 3.23
N ARG A 39 -3.33 -6.35 4.39
CA ARG A 39 -4.22 -7.52 4.56
C ARG A 39 -5.70 -7.16 4.55
N GLY A 40 -6.05 -5.87 4.47
CA GLY A 40 -7.44 -5.40 4.50
C GLY A 40 -8.09 -5.45 5.89
N GLU A 41 -7.32 -5.71 6.95
CA GLU A 41 -7.82 -5.71 8.33
C GLU A 41 -7.98 -4.30 8.91
N GLN A 42 -7.23 -3.35 8.34
CA GLN A 42 -7.32 -1.93 8.69
C GLN A 42 -7.58 -1.13 7.42
N LYS A 43 -8.64 -0.30 7.44
CA LYS A 43 -8.88 0.63 6.34
C LYS A 43 -7.94 1.82 6.45
N ALA A 44 -7.27 2.15 5.35
CA ALA A 44 -6.49 3.37 5.25
C ALA A 44 -7.40 4.60 5.25
N SER A 45 -6.94 5.69 5.86
CA SER A 45 -7.57 7.00 5.67
C SER A 45 -7.27 7.54 4.26
N THR A 46 -8.03 8.53 3.81
CA THR A 46 -7.76 9.23 2.54
C THR A 46 -6.39 9.89 2.53
N ALA A 47 -5.99 10.53 3.65
CA ALA A 47 -4.66 11.14 3.78
C ALA A 47 -3.52 10.10 3.72
N LEU A 48 -3.72 8.92 4.31
CA LEU A 48 -2.73 7.84 4.19
C LEU A 48 -2.68 7.29 2.76
N ALA A 49 -3.83 7.16 2.09
CA ALA A 49 -3.90 6.70 0.71
C ALA A 49 -3.15 7.64 -0.24
N GLU A 50 -3.34 8.96 -0.10
CA GLU A 50 -2.61 9.97 -0.88
C GLU A 50 -1.09 9.82 -0.71
N LYS A 51 -0.60 9.73 0.54
CA LYS A 51 0.84 9.57 0.80
C LYS A 51 1.38 8.26 0.26
N LEU A 52 0.62 7.17 0.35
CA LEU A 52 1.02 5.90 -0.25
C LEU A 52 1.13 6.01 -1.78
N VAL A 53 0.21 6.70 -2.44
CA VAL A 53 0.31 6.98 -3.88
C VAL A 53 1.57 7.77 -4.21
N GLN A 54 1.92 8.78 -3.39
CA GLN A 54 3.17 9.53 -3.55
C GLN A 54 4.41 8.64 -3.37
N VAL A 55 4.43 7.77 -2.35
CA VAL A 55 5.55 6.83 -2.08
C VAL A 55 5.77 5.84 -3.23
N PHE A 56 4.69 5.46 -3.92
CA PHE A 56 4.73 4.49 -5.02
C PHE A 56 4.70 5.12 -6.41
N GLU A 57 4.80 6.46 -6.51
CA GLU A 57 5.07 7.22 -7.74
C GLU A 57 4.22 6.81 -8.96
N GLY A 58 2.94 6.49 -8.75
CA GLY A 58 2.01 6.12 -9.83
C GLY A 58 1.81 4.62 -10.07
N ASP A 59 2.53 3.73 -9.36
CA ASP A 59 2.22 2.28 -9.36
C ASP A 59 0.86 1.99 -8.70
N LEU A 60 0.38 2.93 -7.88
CA LEU A 60 -0.88 2.87 -7.15
C LEU A 60 -1.69 4.15 -7.40
N THR A 61 -2.99 4.01 -7.19
CA THR A 61 -3.95 5.12 -7.13
C THR A 61 -4.66 5.01 -5.80
N GLU A 62 -5.34 6.06 -5.36
CA GLU A 62 -6.05 6.07 -4.08
C GLU A 62 -7.13 4.99 -4.05
N ILE A 63 -7.73 4.65 -5.20
CA ILE A 63 -8.72 3.58 -5.32
C ILE A 63 -8.09 2.21 -5.00
N HIS A 64 -6.84 1.97 -5.41
CA HIS A 64 -6.12 0.74 -5.09
C HIS A 64 -5.89 0.57 -3.57
N ILE A 65 -5.78 1.68 -2.83
CA ILE A 65 -5.54 1.69 -1.39
C ILE A 65 -6.85 1.66 -0.58
N LEU A 66 -7.86 2.44 -1.01
CA LEU A 66 -9.12 2.61 -0.29
C LEU A 66 -10.11 1.46 -0.53
N TYR A 67 -9.99 0.80 -1.67
CA TYR A 67 -10.86 -0.31 -2.10
C TYR A 67 -10.03 -1.49 -2.67
N PRO A 68 -9.08 -2.05 -1.89
CA PRO A 68 -8.19 -3.11 -2.36
C PRO A 68 -8.94 -4.38 -2.79
N GLU A 69 -10.12 -4.62 -2.23
CA GLU A 69 -10.99 -5.75 -2.57
C GLU A 69 -11.44 -5.77 -4.04
N ARG A 70 -11.52 -4.60 -4.69
CA ARG A 70 -11.85 -4.49 -6.12
C ARG A 70 -10.77 -5.06 -7.05
N PHE A 71 -9.59 -5.36 -6.49
CA PHE A 71 -8.40 -5.81 -7.21
C PHE A 71 -7.82 -7.10 -6.62
N ALA A 72 -8.57 -7.74 -5.71
CA ALA A 72 -8.26 -9.06 -5.21
C ALA A 72 -8.54 -10.08 -6.33
N GLY A 73 -7.51 -10.85 -6.72
CA GLY A 73 -7.62 -11.85 -7.80
C GLY A 73 -7.01 -11.44 -9.15
N ALA A 74 -6.44 -10.23 -9.29
CA ALA A 74 -5.76 -9.84 -10.53
C ALA A 74 -4.47 -10.65 -10.84
N ASP A 75 -4.07 -11.56 -9.95
CA ASP A 75 -2.96 -12.49 -10.14
C ASP A 75 -3.36 -13.72 -11.00
N ASP A 76 -4.64 -13.92 -11.34
CA ASP A 76 -5.12 -15.06 -12.17
C ASP A 76 -5.13 -14.80 -13.69
N VAL A 77 -4.70 -13.62 -14.16
CA VAL A 77 -4.81 -13.24 -15.59
C VAL A 77 -3.45 -12.99 -16.26
N ALA A 78 -2.34 -13.24 -15.56
CA ALA A 78 -1.01 -13.08 -16.15
C ALA A 78 -0.15 -14.35 -15.99
N ALA A 79 -0.27 -15.22 -17.01
CA ALA A 79 0.62 -16.32 -17.42
C ALA A 79 0.63 -17.62 -16.61
#